data_AF-A0A9W2YTN0-F1
#
_entry.id   AF-A0A9W2YTN0-F1
#
_cell.length_a   1.000
_cell.length_b   1.000
_cell.length_c   1.000
_cell.angle_alpha   90.00
_cell.angle_beta   90.00
_cell.angle_gamma   90.00
#
_symmetry.space_group_name_H-M   'P 1'
#
loop_
_entity.id
_entity.type
_entity.pdbx_description
1 polymer ?
#
loop_
_entity_poly.entity_id
_entity_poly.type
_entity_poly.pdbx_seq_one_letter_code
_entity_poly.pdbx_strand_id
1 'polypeptide(L)'
;MFAWAKNAPPTVMPKGVGLRVGSKTSIPTIVVQVHYAQVFKDSEPEDHSGLKFYTTHQKPQYVAGIFLLSAGFTIPPHVNLYPVDISCTFRMDKSIFPFAYRTHSHGLGC
;
A
#
# COMPACT_ATOMS: atom_id res chain seq x y z
N MET A 1 -1.43 -3.85 -0.95
CA MET A 1 -1.90 -4.19 -2.32
C MET A 1 -2.70 -3.07 -2.97
N PHE A 2 -3.52 -2.35 -2.21
CA PHE A 2 -4.21 -1.15 -2.65
C PHE A 2 -4.33 -0.20 -1.45
N ALA A 3 -4.39 1.09 -1.69
CA ALA A 3 -4.65 2.10 -0.67
C ALA A 3 -5.66 3.10 -1.21
N TRP A 4 -6.62 3.48 -0.38
CA TRP A 4 -7.57 4.54 -0.64
C TRP A 4 -7.50 5.53 0.51
N ALA A 5 -7.65 6.82 0.20
CA ALA A 5 -7.75 7.85 1.21
C ALA A 5 -8.80 8.88 0.79
N LYS A 6 -9.53 9.39 1.77
CA LYS A 6 -10.46 10.50 1.58
C LYS A 6 -9.67 11.69 1.00
N ASN A 7 -10.16 12.26 -0.09
CA ASN A 7 -9.57 13.41 -0.80
C ASN A 7 -8.22 13.17 -1.49
N ALA A 8 -7.78 11.92 -1.65
CA ALA A 8 -6.62 11.59 -2.48
C ALA A 8 -7.08 11.13 -3.88
N PRO A 9 -6.32 11.45 -4.95
CA PRO A 9 -6.59 10.89 -6.26
C PRO A 9 -6.47 9.35 -6.21
N PRO A 10 -7.32 8.62 -6.95
CA PRO A 10 -7.24 7.17 -6.98
C PRO A 10 -5.98 6.73 -7.73
N THR A 11 -5.36 5.65 -7.28
CA THR A 11 -4.37 4.93 -8.09
C THR A 11 -5.11 4.02 -9.06
N VAL A 12 -4.91 4.24 -10.36
CA VAL A 12 -5.50 3.41 -11.43
C VAL A 12 -4.49 2.36 -11.87
N MET A 13 -4.93 1.10 -11.91
CA MET A 13 -4.09 0.02 -12.43
C MET A 13 -3.94 0.16 -13.95
N PRO A 14 -2.70 0.17 -14.49
CA PRO A 14 -2.51 0.27 -15.93
C PRO A 14 -3.13 -0.93 -16.67
N LYS A 15 -3.48 -0.74 -17.94
CA LYS A 15 -4.08 -1.79 -18.78
C LYS A 15 -3.16 -3.01 -18.85
N GLY A 16 -3.73 -4.20 -18.65
CA GLY A 16 -3.01 -5.48 -18.71
C GLY A 16 -2.17 -5.81 -17.47
N VAL A 17 -2.22 -4.99 -16.43
CA VAL A 17 -1.56 -5.22 -15.15
C VAL A 17 -2.54 -5.85 -14.15
N GLY A 18 -2.07 -6.82 -13.35
CA GLY A 18 -2.87 -7.41 -12.28
C GLY A 18 -2.04 -7.93 -11.10
N LEU A 19 -2.66 -7.98 -9.92
CA LEU A 19 -2.10 -8.61 -8.72
C LEU A 19 -2.45 -10.10 -8.72
N ARG A 20 -1.49 -10.97 -8.42
CA ARG A 20 -1.72 -12.41 -8.28
C ARG A 20 -2.12 -12.74 -6.86
N VAL A 21 -3.35 -13.24 -6.68
CA VAL A 21 -3.92 -13.61 -5.38
C VAL A 21 -4.53 -15.01 -5.44
N GLY A 22 -4.79 -15.60 -4.28
CA GLY A 22 -5.41 -16.91 -4.12
C GLY A 22 -4.47 -17.96 -3.53
N SER A 23 -5.04 -19.11 -3.14
CA SER A 23 -4.37 -20.15 -2.34
C SER A 23 -3.08 -20.73 -2.95
N LYS A 24 -2.93 -20.64 -4.28
CA LYS A 24 -1.73 -21.10 -5.01
C LYS A 24 -0.73 -19.98 -5.28
N THR A 25 -0.87 -18.84 -4.63
CA THR A 25 0.02 -17.67 -4.78
C THR A 25 0.67 -17.31 -3.44
N SER A 26 1.61 -16.37 -3.45
CA SER A 26 2.19 -15.83 -2.23
C SER A 26 1.22 -14.97 -1.41
N ILE A 27 0.01 -14.69 -1.93
CA ILE A 27 -1.03 -13.91 -1.26
C ILE A 27 -2.31 -14.78 -1.17
N PRO A 28 -2.39 -15.66 -0.16
CA PRO A 28 -3.53 -16.57 -0.01
C PRO A 28 -4.79 -15.90 0.54
N THR A 29 -4.64 -14.75 1.21
CA THR A 29 -5.73 -14.08 1.94
C THR A 29 -5.71 -12.57 1.67
N ILE A 30 -6.90 -11.97 1.62
CA ILE A 30 -7.07 -10.52 1.54
C ILE A 30 -7.52 -10.00 2.90
N VAL A 31 -6.78 -9.05 3.45
CA VAL A 31 -7.15 -8.33 4.66
C VAL A 31 -7.53 -6.90 4.27
N VAL A 32 -8.68 -6.44 4.76
CA VAL A 32 -9.15 -5.07 4.59
C VAL A 32 -8.98 -4.35 5.93
N GLN A 33 -8.25 -3.23 5.90
CA GLN A 33 -8.09 -2.35 7.06
C GLN A 33 -8.79 -1.02 6.76
N VAL A 34 -9.75 -0.65 7.60
CA VAL A 34 -10.50 0.61 7.50
C VAL A 34 -10.09 1.51 8.66
N HIS A 35 -9.79 2.77 8.36
CA HIS A 35 -9.46 3.77 9.37
C HIS A 35 -10.66 4.72 9.55
N TYR A 36 -11.31 4.64 10.71
CA TYR A 36 -12.36 5.59 11.10
C TYR A 36 -11.73 6.71 11.91
N ALA A 37 -11.88 7.94 11.44
CA ALA A 37 -11.36 9.12 12.13
C ALA A 37 -12.22 9.54 13.33
N GLN A 38 -13.42 8.98 13.46
CA GLN A 38 -14.38 9.28 14.51
C GLN A 38 -14.88 7.96 15.09
N VAL A 39 -15.19 7.98 16.39
CA VAL A 39 -15.78 6.84 17.08
C VAL A 39 -17.27 6.77 16.75
N PHE A 40 -17.76 5.56 16.52
CA PHE A 40 -19.18 5.30 16.31
C PHE A 40 -19.99 5.57 17.58
N LYS A 41 -21.16 6.16 17.43
CA LYS A 41 -22.13 6.29 18.55
C LYS A 41 -23.07 5.09 18.54
N ASP A 42 -23.57 4.68 19.70
CA ASP A 42 -24.50 3.56 19.83
C ASP A 42 -25.82 3.75 19.03
N SER A 43 -26.19 5.00 18.74
CA SER A 43 -27.36 5.33 17.93
C SER A 43 -27.13 5.25 16.42
N GLU A 44 -25.87 5.10 15.98
CA GLU A 44 -25.52 5.04 14.56
C GLU A 44 -25.73 3.62 14.01
N PRO A 45 -26.14 3.49 12.74
CA PRO A 45 -26.25 2.17 12.10
C PRO A 45 -24.87 1.53 11.94
N GLU A 46 -24.84 0.20 11.86
CA GLU A 46 -23.62 -0.56 11.56
C GLU A 46 -22.99 -0.11 10.25
N ASP A 47 -21.65 0.01 10.25
CA ASP A 47 -20.89 0.30 9.04
C ASP A 47 -20.50 -0.99 8.31
N HIS A 48 -20.67 -0.97 6.98
CA HIS A 48 -20.27 -2.06 6.08
C HIS A 48 -19.28 -1.57 5.02
N SER A 49 -18.45 -0.59 5.36
CA SER A 49 -17.43 -0.06 4.45
C SER A 49 -16.45 -1.15 4.04
N GLY A 50 -16.05 -1.13 2.76
CA GLY A 50 -15.18 -2.15 2.22
C GLY A 50 -14.67 -1.83 0.82
N LEU A 51 -14.13 -2.84 0.16
CA LEU A 51 -13.59 -2.75 -1.19
C LEU A 51 -14.28 -3.79 -2.09
N LYS A 52 -14.61 -3.37 -3.30
CA LYS A 52 -15.03 -4.29 -4.36
C LYS A 52 -13.82 -4.68 -5.20
N PHE A 53 -13.54 -5.97 -5.26
CA PHE A 53 -12.45 -6.53 -6.07
C PHE A 53 -12.98 -7.06 -7.39
N TYR A 54 -12.29 -6.72 -8.49
CA TYR A 54 -12.53 -7.30 -9.80
C TYR A 54 -11.46 -8.36 -10.06
N THR A 55 -11.88 -9.62 -10.17
CA THR A 55 -10.98 -10.76 -10.32
C THR A 55 -11.22 -11.48 -11.64
N THR A 56 -10.18 -12.15 -12.15
CA THR A 56 -10.25 -12.99 -13.34
C THR A 56 -9.27 -14.14 -13.19
N HIS A 57 -9.57 -15.29 -13.80
CA HIS A 57 -8.63 -16.40 -13.92
C HIS A 57 -7.68 -16.23 -15.11
N GLN A 58 -7.92 -15.25 -15.98
CA GLN A 58 -7.03 -14.93 -17.09
C GLN A 58 -5.73 -14.33 -16.54
N LYS A 59 -4.59 -14.86 -17.00
CA LYS A 59 -3.27 -14.36 -16.61
C LYS A 59 -3.08 -12.94 -17.17
N PRO A 60 -2.70 -11.95 -16.34
CA PRO A 60 -2.42 -10.61 -16.85
C PRO A 60 -1.13 -10.60 -17.67
N GLN A 61 -0.99 -9.61 -18.56
CA GLN A 61 0.23 -9.41 -19.34
C GLN A 61 1.41 -9.03 -18.43
N TYR A 62 1.15 -8.21 -17.42
CA TYR A 62 2.13 -7.78 -16.44
C TYR A 62 1.64 -8.05 -15.01
N VAL A 63 2.56 -8.42 -14.11
CA VAL A 63 2.24 -8.68 -12.71
C VAL A 63 2.60 -7.44 -11.88
N ALA A 64 1.64 -6.91 -11.15
CA ALA A 64 1.88 -5.85 -10.18
C ALA A 64 2.55 -6.43 -8.92
N GLY A 65 3.43 -5.63 -8.31
CA GLY A 65 4.09 -5.92 -7.04
C GLY A 65 4.32 -4.63 -6.26
N ILE A 66 4.77 -4.79 -5.01
CA ILE A 66 5.16 -3.69 -4.13
C ILE A 66 6.64 -3.85 -3.82
N PHE A 67 7.42 -2.82 -4.13
CA PHE A 67 8.81 -2.75 -3.70
C PHE A 67 8.88 -1.85 -2.46
N LEU A 68 9.14 -2.45 -1.30
CA LEU A 68 9.17 -1.73 -0.02
C LEU A 68 10.58 -1.23 0.28
N LEU A 69 10.69 0.09 0.46
CA LEU A 69 11.87 0.74 1.03
C LEU A 69 11.54 1.16 2.46
N SER A 70 12.37 0.77 3.42
CA SER A 70 12.19 1.06 4.84
C SER A 70 13.54 1.24 5.51
N ALA A 71 13.61 2.15 6.49
CA ALA A 71 14.76 2.37 7.34
C ALA A 71 14.39 2.16 8.80
N GLY A 72 15.28 1.52 9.55
CA GLY A 72 15.28 1.54 11.01
C GLY A 72 16.27 2.60 11.50
N PHE A 73 15.82 3.50 12.36
CA PHE A 73 16.61 4.60 12.91
C PHE A 73 16.03 5.06 14.24
N THR A 74 16.76 5.91 14.97
CA THR A 74 16.28 6.58 16.18
C THR A 74 16.55 8.07 16.05
N ILE A 75 15.51 8.89 16.26
CA ILE A 75 15.64 10.35 16.27
C ILE A 75 15.99 10.76 17.70
N PRO A 76 17.15 11.41 17.95
CA PRO A 76 17.45 11.96 19.26
C PRO A 76 16.46 13.08 19.64
N PRO A 77 16.15 13.25 20.93
CA PRO A 77 15.26 14.31 21.37
C PRO A 77 15.81 15.69 21.01
N HIS A 78 14.91 16.65 20.73
CA HIS A 78 15.23 18.06 20.45
C HIS A 78 16.11 18.31 19.22
N VAL A 79 16.14 17.39 18.26
CA VAL A 79 16.77 17.61 16.96
C VAL A 79 15.74 18.18 15.98
N ASN A 80 16.04 19.34 15.38
CA ASN A 80 15.14 20.02 14.44
C ASN A 80 15.08 19.37 13.04
N LEU A 81 16.16 18.72 12.62
CA LEU A 81 16.26 18.06 11.31
C LEU A 81 17.13 16.81 11.44
N TYR A 82 16.58 15.67 11.03
CA TYR A 82 17.28 14.38 11.06
C TYR A 82 16.99 13.61 9.77
N PRO A 83 17.86 13.68 8.74
CA PRO A 83 17.67 12.96 7.49
C PRO A 83 17.81 11.45 7.70
N VAL A 84 17.00 10.69 6.99
CA VAL A 84 17.02 9.22 7.00
C VAL A 84 17.15 8.73 5.57
N ASP A 85 18.31 8.18 5.25
CA ASP A 85 18.63 7.73 3.90
C ASP A 85 18.32 6.23 3.73
N ILE A 86 17.77 5.87 2.57
CA ILE A 86 17.54 4.48 2.15
C ILE A 86 18.09 4.30 0.75
N SER A 87 18.96 3.31 0.57
CA SER A 87 19.43 2.89 -0.75
C SER A 87 19.60 1.37 -0.81
N CYS A 88 19.30 0.78 -1.95
CA CYS A 88 19.47 -0.66 -2.21
C CYS A 88 19.93 -0.87 -3.65
N THR A 89 20.84 -1.80 -3.90
CA THR A 89 21.16 -2.24 -5.26
C THR A 89 20.07 -3.18 -5.76
N PHE A 90 19.42 -2.84 -6.87
CA PHE A 90 18.43 -3.71 -7.51
C PHE A 90 19.14 -4.78 -8.36
N ARG A 91 19.08 -6.05 -7.91
CA ARG A 91 19.80 -7.19 -8.55
C ARG A 91 18.87 -8.26 -9.11
N MET A 92 17.66 -7.90 -9.55
CA MET A 92 16.71 -8.86 -10.10
C MET A 92 16.91 -9.01 -11.62
N ASP A 93 16.72 -10.23 -12.13
CA ASP A 93 16.83 -10.54 -13.56
C ASP A 93 15.75 -9.86 -14.44
N LYS A 94 14.71 -9.31 -13.82
CA LYS A 94 13.57 -8.70 -14.50
C LYS A 94 13.45 -7.23 -14.13
N SER A 95 13.19 -6.40 -15.14
CA SER A 95 12.89 -4.98 -14.95
C SER A 95 11.56 -4.78 -14.22
N ILE A 96 11.52 -3.75 -13.39
CA ILE A 96 10.30 -3.21 -12.78
C ILE A 96 10.03 -1.82 -13.36
N PHE A 97 8.75 -1.47 -13.52
CA PHE A 97 8.32 -0.17 -14.02
C PHE A 97 7.43 0.47 -12.96
N PRO A 98 7.98 1.35 -12.09
CA PRO A 98 7.19 2.04 -11.08
C PRO A 98 6.11 2.91 -11.74
N PHE A 99 4.86 2.77 -11.28
CA PHE A 99 3.73 3.57 -11.77
C PHE A 99 2.95 4.29 -10.65
N ALA A 100 3.25 3.97 -9.39
CA ALA A 100 2.68 4.59 -8.21
C ALA A 100 3.64 4.44 -7.02
N TYR A 101 3.56 5.35 -6.06
CA TYR A 101 4.30 5.29 -4.80
C TYR A 101 3.41 5.77 -3.65
N ARG A 102 3.76 5.36 -2.42
CA ARG A 102 3.15 5.84 -1.18
C ARG A 102 4.23 5.98 -0.12
N THR A 103 4.36 7.17 0.45
CA THR A 103 5.20 7.41 1.62
C THR A 103 4.44 7.06 2.89
N HIS A 104 5.18 6.75 3.96
CA HIS A 104 4.61 6.54 5.28
C HIS A 104 5.63 6.93 6.35
N SER A 105 5.18 7.78 7.27
CA SER A 105 5.88 8.19 8.48
C SER A 105 4.88 8.20 9.65
N HIS A 106 5.42 8.23 10.88
CA HIS A 106 4.64 8.62 12.06
C HIS A 106 4.66 10.16 12.21
N GLY A 107 4.18 10.69 13.33
CA GLY A 107 3.97 12.13 13.53
C GLY A 107 5.18 13.06 13.43
N LEU A 108 6.41 12.54 13.32
CA LEU A 108 7.64 13.34 13.16
C LEU A 108 8.14 13.43 11.72
N GLY A 109 7.62 12.61 10.80
CA GLY A 109 8.04 12.66 9.40
C GLY A 109 7.21 13.63 8.59
N CYS A 110 7.85 14.26 7.60
CA CYS A 110 7.21 15.14 6.62
C CYS A 110 6.61 14.34 5.46
#